data_AF-A0A919NS02-F1
#
_entry.id   AF-A0A919NS02-F1
#
_cell.length_a   1.000
_cell.length_b   1.000
_cell.length_c   1.000
_cell.angle_alpha   90.00
_cell.angle_beta   90.00
_cell.angle_gamma   90.00
#
_symmetry.space_group_name_H-M   'P 1'
#
loop_
_entity.id
_entity.type
_entity.pdbx_description
1 polymer ?
#
loop_
_entity_poly.entity_id
_entity_poly.type
_entity_poly.pdbx_seq_one_letter_code
_entity_poly.pdbx_strand_id
1 'polypeptide(L)' 'MILQANYSWVDGDILNGAMSQEDADRAMSLLAHGTYRKVDAGHVINLDKPQEFITALEGFFR' A
#
# COMPACT_ATOMS: atom_id res chain seq x y z
N MET A 1 -9.91 0.55 1.42
CA MET A 1 -8.80 -0.39 1.18
C MET A 1 -7.49 0.40 1.13
N ILE A 2 -6.42 -0.13 1.72
CA ILE A 2 -5.06 0.38 1.60
C ILE A 2 -4.22 -0.69 0.88
N LEU A 3 -3.61 -0.30 -0.22
CA LEU A 3 -2.60 -1.10 -0.93
C LEU A 3 -1.25 -0.44 -0.70
N GLN A 4 -0.31 -1.17 -0.10
CA GLN A 4 1.01 -0.63 0.21
C GLN A 4 2.09 -1.38 -0.56
N ALA A 5 2.89 -0.63 -1.32
CA ALA A 5 4.06 -1.16 -2.00
C ALA A 5 5.24 -1.28 -1.04
N ASN A 6 6.36 -1.85 -1.49
CA ASN A 6 7.58 -1.85 -0.68
C ASN A 6 8.10 -0.43 -0.48
N TYR A 7 8.75 -0.20 0.65
CA TYR A 7 9.37 1.07 0.98
C TYR A 7 10.73 0.81 1.63
N SER A 8 11.60 1.80 1.56
CA SER A 8 12.85 1.84 2.30
C SER A 8 13.07 3.23 2.89
N TRP A 9 14.07 3.34 3.77
CA TRP A 9 14.55 4.61 4.27
C TRP A 9 15.93 4.88 3.68
N VAL A 10 16.12 6.08 3.13
CA VAL A 10 17.42 6.59 2.69
C VAL A 10 17.94 7.46 3.82
N ASP A 11 19.19 7.21 4.22
CA ASP A 11 19.89 7.92 5.30
C ASP A 11 19.17 7.95 6.68
N GLY A 12 18.13 7.11 6.82
CA GLY A 12 17.35 6.96 8.05
C GLY A 12 16.22 7.98 8.23
N ASP A 13 16.09 8.97 7.33
CA ASP A 13 15.15 10.08 7.47
C ASP A 13 14.31 10.36 6.22
N ILE A 14 14.75 9.91 5.04
CA ILE A 14 13.99 10.06 3.79
C ILE A 14 13.24 8.77 3.48
N LEU A 15 11.91 8.81 3.52
CA LEU A 15 11.06 7.69 3.11
C LEU A 15 11.06 7.55 1.59
N ASN A 16 11.60 6.43 1.08
CA ASN A 16 11.47 6.04 -0.32
C ASN A 16 10.29 5.08 -0.48
N GLY A 17 9.12 5.66 -0.67
CA GLY A 17 7.84 4.96 -0.78
C GLY A 17 6.70 5.95 -0.56
N ALA A 18 5.46 5.54 -0.84
CA ALA A 18 4.30 6.39 -0.58
C ALA A 18 3.97 6.50 0.92
N MET A 19 4.23 5.42 1.68
CA MET A 19 3.95 5.35 3.12
C MET A 19 4.77 4.23 3.78
N SER A 20 5.16 4.43 5.03
CA SER A 20 5.78 3.41 5.88
C SER A 20 4.74 2.41 6.41
N GLN A 21 5.17 1.37 7.13
CA GLN A 21 4.25 0.47 7.83
C GLN A 21 3.47 1.20 8.93
N GLU A 22 4.13 2.09 9.68
CA GLU A 22 3.48 2.87 10.74
C GLU A 22 2.36 3.75 10.19
N ASP A 23 2.59 4.39 9.04
CA ASP A 23 1.57 5.17 8.35
C ASP A 23 0.38 4.31 7.92
N ALA A 24 0.65 3.11 7.38
CA ALA A 24 -0.38 2.17 6.96
C ALA A 24 -1.22 1.68 8.16
N ASP A 25 -0.56 1.33 9.27
CA ASP A 25 -1.22 0.89 10.50
C ASP A 25 -2.07 2.02 11.08
N ARG A 26 -1.53 3.25 11.11
CA ARG A 26 -2.27 4.44 11.55
C ARG A 26 -3.48 4.69 10.69
N ALA A 27 -3.34 4.65 9.37
CA ALA A 27 -4.46 4.86 8.44
C ALA A 27 -5.53 3.77 8.61
N MET A 28 -5.13 2.50 8.76
CA MET A 28 -6.06 1.40 9.02
C MET A 28 -6.81 1.55 10.33
N SER A 29 -6.16 2.05 11.39
CA SER A 29 -6.82 2.27 12.69
C SER A 29 -8.00 3.25 12.62
N LEU A 30 -8.03 4.11 11.60
CA LEU A 30 -9.09 5.10 11.37
C LEU A 30 -10.24 4.55 10.52
N LEU A 31 -10.05 3.41 9.86
CA LEU A 31 -11.03 2.80 8.96
C LEU A 31 -11.78 1.67 9.67
N ALA A 32 -13.01 1.93 10.12
CA ALA A 32 -13.83 0.95 10.85
C ALA A 32 -14.00 -0.40 10.11
N HIS A 33 -13.99 -0.36 8.76
CA HIS A 33 -14.09 -1.53 7.89
C HIS A 33 -13.03 -1.51 6.79
N GLY A 34 -11.85 -0.96 7.10
CA GLY A 34 -10.73 -0.95 6.17
C GLY A 34 -10.20 -2.35 5.89
N THR A 35 -9.64 -2.54 4.69
CA THR A 35 -8.82 -3.71 4.34
C THR A 35 -7.42 -3.23 3.99
N TYR A 36 -6.40 -3.98 4.43
CA TYR A 36 -5.00 -3.71 4.13
C TYR A 36 -4.40 -4.87 3.35
N ARG A 37 -3.59 -4.55 2.33
CA ARG A 37 -2.79 -5.52 1.59
C ARG A 37 -1.44 -4.92 1.24
N LYS A 38 -0.37 -5.60 1.69
CA LYS A 38 0.99 -5.38 1.17
C LYS A 38 1.11 -6.03 -0.21
N VAL A 39 1.72 -5.32 -1.15
CA VAL A 39 2.03 -5.83 -2.49
C VAL A 39 3.53 -5.72 -2.69
N ASP A 40 4.15 -6.81 -3.15
CA ASP A 40 5.58 -6.83 -3.51
C ASP A 40 5.80 -6.07 -4.82
N ALA A 41 5.78 -4.75 -4.71
CA ALA A 41 5.94 -3.80 -5.80
C ALA A 41 6.91 -2.69 -5.37
N GLY A 42 7.49 -1.99 -6.35
CA GLY A 42 8.31 -0.79 -6.15
C GLY A 42 7.49 0.40 -5.66
N HIS A 43 7.51 1.54 -6.37
CA HIS A 43 6.80 2.73 -5.89
C HIS A 43 5.33 2.80 -6.33
N VAL A 44 5.01 2.36 -7.56
CA VAL A 44 3.68 2.56 -8.18
C VAL A 44 3.04 1.22 -8.54
N ILE A 45 2.19 0.71 -7.65
CA ILE A 45 1.60 -0.64 -7.75
C ILE A 45 0.85 -0.85 -9.06
N ASN A 46 0.06 0.14 -9.51
CA ASN A 46 -0.74 -0.01 -10.74
C ASN A 46 0.10 -0.07 -12.02
N LEU A 47 1.37 0.36 -11.98
CA LEU A 47 2.30 0.25 -13.10
C LEU A 47 3.17 -1.01 -13.00
N ASP A 48 3.63 -1.35 -11.80
CA ASP A 48 4.51 -2.50 -11.56
C ASP A 48 3.74 -3.83 -11.55
N LYS A 49 2.59 -3.86 -10.85
CA LYS A 49 1.72 -5.04 -10.68
C LYS A 49 0.28 -4.73 -11.11
N PRO A 50 0.04 -4.39 -12.39
CA PRO A 50 -1.28 -3.96 -12.88
C PRO A 50 -2.37 -5.00 -12.62
N GLN A 51 -2.07 -6.29 -12.78
CA GLN A 51 -3.05 -7.35 -12.58
C GLN A 51 -3.45 -7.50 -11.11
N GLU A 52 -2.50 -7.42 -10.18
CA GLU A 52 -2.80 -7.48 -8.74
C GLU A 52 -3.61 -6.27 -8.29
N PHE A 53 -3.32 -5.09 -8.84
CA PHE A 53 -4.08 -3.88 -8.60
C PHE A 53 -5.53 -4.01 -9.06
N ILE A 54 -5.76 -4.48 -10.30
CA ILE A 54 -7.11 -4.70 -10.84
C ILE A 54 -7.87 -5.70 -9.97
N THR A 55 -7.27 -6.85 -9.65
CA THR A 55 -7.93 -7.86 -8.81
C THR A 55 -8.27 -7.33 -7.42
N ALA A 56 -7.42 -6.51 -6.82
CA ALA A 56 -7.72 -5.86 -5.54
C ALA A 56 -8.91 -4.90 -5.64
N LEU A 57 -9.00 -4.10 -6.71
CA LEU A 57 -10.13 -3.20 -6.94
C LEU A 57 -11.44 -3.95 -7.22
N GLU A 58 -11.39 -4.99 -8.05
CA GLU A 58 -12.57 -5.84 -8.32
C GLU A 58 -13.10 -6.48 -7.04
N GLY A 59 -12.21 -6.92 -6.14
CA GLY A 59 -12.60 -7.44 -4.83
C GLY A 59 -13.10 -6.37 -3.85
N PHE A 60 -12.69 -5.11 -4.02
CA PHE A 60 -13.15 -4.00 -3.18
C PHE A 60 -14.56 -3.51 -3.54
N PHE A 61 -14.91 -3.50 -4.83
CA PHE A 61 -16.20 -3.00 -5.32
C PHE A 61 -17.32 -4.05 -5.35
N ARG A 62 -17.04 -5.28 -4.96
CA ARG A 62 -18.01 -6.36 -4.83
C ARG A 62 -18.38 -6.55 -3.36
#